data_AF-A0A377FWW6-F1
#
_entry.id   AF-A0A377FWW6-F1
#
_cell.length_a   1.000
_cell.length_b   1.000
_cell.length_c   1.000
_cell.angle_alpha   90.00
_cell.angle_beta   90.00
_cell.angle_gamma   90.00
#
_symmetry.space_group_name_H-M   'P 1'
#
loop_
_entity.id
_entity.type
_entity.pdbx_description
1 polymer ?
#
loop_
_entity_poly.entity_id
_entity_poly.type
_entity_poly.pdbx_seq_one_letter_code
_entity_poly.pdbx_strand_id
1 'polypeptide(L)'
;MEREARLSKLVNIKKRYHRIVIASTLFILGASLYFMMDLVYSGALAVISLVPMMWVEWRQTRAYLTFNRDRLYQRLIRLNFAILCFTFVLLFSLVALLLTGNIHRDALMWVIILGGPPSVLWPFWLDRKLLEIDSEHVTSSMLAKANRAKSKHQLDEIQE
;
A
#
# COMPACT_ATOMS: atom_id res chain seq x y z
N MET A 1 23.55 -0.34 -9.60
CA MET A 1 22.46 0.21 -10.45
C MET A 1 22.11 1.54 -9.84
N GLU A 2 22.37 2.65 -10.52
CA GLU A 2 22.21 4.00 -9.95
C GLU A 2 20.79 4.26 -9.44
N ARG A 3 20.68 5.09 -8.40
CA ARG A 3 19.44 5.45 -7.72
C ARG A 3 18.32 5.90 -8.68
N GLU A 4 18.67 6.65 -9.73
CA GLU A 4 17.72 7.16 -10.72
C GLU A 4 17.12 6.05 -11.59
N ALA A 5 17.94 5.04 -11.97
CA ALA A 5 17.47 3.87 -12.68
C ALA A 5 16.55 2.98 -11.82
N ARG A 6 16.79 2.91 -10.51
CA ARG A 6 15.90 2.23 -9.55
C ARG A 6 14.57 2.98 -9.41
N LEU A 7 14.63 4.31 -9.28
CA LEU A 7 13.46 5.19 -9.16
C LEU A 7 12.56 5.10 -10.40
N SER A 8 13.14 5.19 -11.60
CA SER A 8 12.37 5.13 -12.86
C SER A 8 11.65 3.78 -13.03
N LYS A 9 12.30 2.68 -12.64
CA LYS A 9 11.70 1.33 -12.66
C LYS A 9 10.54 1.21 -11.68
N LEU A 10 10.68 1.73 -10.47
CA LEU A 10 9.61 1.74 -9.46
C LEU A 10 8.43 2.64 -9.85
N VAL A 11 8.70 3.82 -10.42
CA VAL A 11 7.66 4.74 -10.93
C VAL A 11 6.87 4.10 -12.08
N ASN A 12 7.54 3.42 -13.01
CA ASN A 12 6.86 2.74 -14.12
C ASN A 12 5.97 1.58 -13.66
N ILE A 13 6.44 0.79 -12.68
CA ILE A 13 5.61 -0.23 -12.02
C ILE A 13 4.39 0.45 -11.41
N LYS A 14 4.59 1.47 -10.55
CA LYS A 14 3.50 2.17 -9.88
C LYS A 14 2.51 2.77 -10.88
N LYS A 15 2.95 3.44 -11.95
CA LYS A 15 2.07 4.03 -12.98
C LYS A 15 1.23 2.99 -13.73
N ARG A 16 1.83 1.83 -14.07
CA ARG A 16 1.11 0.75 -14.78
C ARG A 16 0.02 0.15 -13.90
N TYR A 17 0.33 -0.09 -12.63
CA TYR A 17 -0.61 -0.71 -11.70
C TYR A 17 -1.57 0.28 -11.04
N HIS A 18 -1.25 1.57 -10.98
CA HIS A 18 -2.16 2.61 -10.47
C HIS A 18 -3.42 2.72 -11.32
N ARG A 19 -3.32 2.52 -12.66
CA ARG A 19 -4.49 2.43 -13.53
C ARG A 19 -5.37 1.21 -13.21
N ILE A 20 -4.76 0.08 -12.87
CA ILE A 20 -5.48 -1.13 -12.45
C ILE A 20 -6.15 -0.90 -11.10
N VAL A 21 -5.46 -0.27 -10.14
CA VAL A 21 -6.03 0.10 -8.85
C VAL A 21 -7.21 1.05 -9.05
N ILE A 22 -7.07 2.13 -9.81
CA ILE A 22 -8.17 3.07 -10.11
C ILE A 22 -9.36 2.34 -10.74
N ALA A 23 -9.13 1.52 -11.76
CA ALA A 23 -10.20 0.76 -12.41
C ALA A 23 -10.91 -0.18 -11.43
N SER A 24 -10.15 -0.88 -10.58
CA SER A 24 -10.72 -1.75 -9.55
C SER A 24 -11.45 -0.97 -8.46
N THR A 25 -10.95 0.20 -8.05
CA THR A 25 -11.61 1.06 -7.07
C THR A 25 -12.92 1.61 -7.62
N LEU A 26 -12.96 2.05 -8.89
CA LEU A 26 -14.18 2.52 -9.54
C LEU A 26 -15.21 1.41 -9.70
N PHE A 27 -14.79 0.21 -10.10
CA PHE A 27 -15.66 -0.96 -10.20
C PHE A 27 -16.27 -1.32 -8.83
N ILE A 28 -15.44 -1.33 -7.79
CA ILE A 28 -15.88 -1.68 -6.44
C ILE A 28 -16.76 -0.58 -5.85
N LEU A 29 -16.47 0.70 -6.11
CA LEU A 29 -17.32 1.81 -5.67
C LEU A 29 -18.70 1.73 -6.34
N GLY A 30 -18.76 1.39 -7.63
CA GLY A 30 -20.03 1.11 -8.32
C GLY A 30 -20.80 -0.08 -7.73
N ALA A 31 -20.10 -1.18 -7.43
CA ALA A 31 -20.69 -2.34 -6.75
C ALA A 31 -21.18 -1.97 -5.33
N SER A 32 -20.40 -1.21 -4.56
CA SER A 32 -20.76 -0.78 -3.21
C SER A 32 -21.95 0.17 -3.19
N LEU A 33 -22.08 1.07 -4.18
CA LEU A 33 -23.27 1.90 -4.35
C LEU A 33 -24.52 1.07 -4.69
N TYR A 34 -24.36 0.02 -5.51
CA TYR A 34 -25.44 -0.93 -5.81
C TYR A 34 -25.86 -1.74 -4.58
N PHE A 35 -24.91 -2.20 -3.77
CA PHE A 35 -25.13 -2.98 -2.55
C PHE A 35 -25.28 -2.13 -1.27
N MET A 36 -25.46 -0.81 -1.40
CA MET A 36 -25.43 0.15 -0.27
C MET A 36 -26.51 -0.11 0.79
N MET A 37 -27.54 -0.91 0.47
CA MET A 37 -28.59 -1.29 1.42
C MET A 37 -28.22 -2.48 2.34
N ASP A 38 -27.10 -3.16 2.10
CA ASP A 38 -26.71 -4.33 2.90
C ASP A 38 -25.27 -4.21 3.42
N LEU A 39 -25.16 -4.12 4.75
CA LEU A 39 -23.92 -3.94 5.50
C LEU A 39 -22.91 -5.07 5.23
N VAL A 40 -23.39 -6.29 4.98
CA VAL A 40 -22.53 -7.48 4.77
C VAL A 40 -21.82 -7.38 3.44
N TYR A 41 -22.55 -7.07 2.36
CA TYR A 41 -21.96 -6.94 1.02
C TYR A 41 -21.05 -5.72 0.92
N SER A 42 -21.42 -4.60 1.57
CA SER A 42 -20.58 -3.41 1.63
C SER A 42 -19.24 -3.66 2.34
N GLY A 43 -19.27 -4.34 3.50
CA GLY A 43 -18.05 -4.71 4.25
C GLY A 43 -17.15 -5.68 3.48
N ALA A 44 -17.74 -6.69 2.83
CA ALA A 44 -16.99 -7.64 2.01
C ALA A 44 -16.31 -6.96 0.80
N LEU A 45 -17.02 -6.07 0.11
CA LEU A 45 -16.49 -5.30 -1.02
C LEU A 45 -15.34 -4.38 -0.61
N ALA A 46 -15.42 -3.77 0.58
CA ALA A 46 -14.34 -2.94 1.11
C ALA A 46 -13.04 -3.74 1.27
N VAL A 47 -13.10 -4.98 1.76
CA VAL A 47 -11.88 -5.81 1.91
C VAL A 47 -11.37 -6.33 0.56
N ILE A 48 -12.27 -6.72 -0.35
CA ILE A 48 -11.89 -7.14 -1.71
C ILE A 48 -11.15 -6.00 -2.45
N SER A 49 -11.50 -4.74 -2.17
CA SER A 49 -10.83 -3.57 -2.74
C SER A 49 -9.36 -3.40 -2.38
N LEU A 50 -8.93 -4.04 -1.30
CA LEU A 50 -7.56 -3.99 -0.83
C LEU A 50 -6.67 -5.03 -1.54
N VAL A 51 -7.26 -6.04 -2.20
CA VAL A 51 -6.50 -7.10 -2.91
C VAL A 51 -5.66 -6.56 -4.07
N PRO A 52 -6.18 -5.69 -4.97
CA PRO A 52 -5.36 -5.06 -6.01
C PRO A 52 -4.19 -4.28 -5.42
N MET A 53 -4.40 -3.59 -4.29
CA MET A 53 -3.36 -2.82 -3.61
C MET A 53 -2.25 -3.73 -3.07
N MET A 54 -2.61 -4.84 -2.42
CA MET A 54 -1.66 -5.87 -1.96
C MET A 54 -0.82 -6.43 -3.10
N TRP A 55 -1.42 -6.64 -4.28
CA TRP A 55 -0.70 -7.11 -5.46
C TRP A 55 0.36 -6.10 -5.94
N VAL A 56 0.04 -4.80 -5.92
CA VAL A 56 1.00 -3.74 -6.28
C VAL A 56 2.18 -3.72 -5.31
N GLU A 57 1.91 -3.77 -4.00
CA GLU A 57 2.93 -3.79 -2.97
C GLU A 57 3.83 -5.03 -3.05
N TRP A 58 3.26 -6.19 -3.39
CA TRP A 58 4.04 -7.40 -3.67
C TRP A 58 5.00 -7.22 -4.85
N ARG A 59 4.52 -6.61 -5.95
CA ARG A 59 5.35 -6.34 -7.14
C ARG A 59 6.46 -5.34 -6.84
N GLN A 60 6.18 -4.32 -6.03
CA GLN A 60 7.21 -3.38 -5.56
C GLN A 60 8.23 -4.08 -4.67
N THR A 61 7.79 -4.87 -3.70
CA THR A 61 8.66 -5.68 -2.81
C THR A 61 9.59 -6.58 -3.63
N ARG A 62 9.05 -7.28 -4.64
CA ARG A 62 9.84 -8.09 -5.57
C ARG A 62 10.90 -7.25 -6.32
N ALA A 63 10.55 -6.04 -6.76
CA ALA A 63 11.52 -5.14 -7.39
C ALA A 63 12.61 -4.69 -6.40
N TYR A 64 12.24 -4.33 -5.17
CA TYR A 64 13.20 -3.97 -4.12
C TYR A 64 14.20 -5.08 -3.81
N LEU A 65 13.74 -6.34 -3.75
CA LEU A 65 14.63 -7.50 -3.55
C LEU A 65 15.64 -7.71 -4.70
N THR A 66 15.41 -7.14 -5.89
CA THR A 66 16.36 -7.21 -7.01
C THR A 66 17.43 -6.13 -6.97
N PHE A 67 17.22 -5.03 -6.23
CA PHE A 67 18.16 -3.90 -6.23
C PHE A 67 19.38 -4.12 -5.35
N ASN A 68 19.23 -4.87 -4.25
CA ASN A 68 20.33 -5.12 -3.32
C ASN A 68 20.27 -6.57 -2.80
N ARG A 69 21.45 -7.22 -2.80
CA ARG A 69 21.64 -8.62 -2.37
C ARG A 69 21.99 -8.77 -0.89
N ASP A 70 22.17 -7.66 -0.17
CA ASP A 70 22.43 -7.69 1.26
C ASP A 70 21.29 -8.44 2.00
N ARG A 71 21.68 -9.41 2.85
CA ARG A 71 20.74 -10.23 3.62
C ARG A 71 19.90 -9.40 4.59
N LEU A 72 20.46 -8.38 5.24
CA LEU A 72 19.74 -7.52 6.18
C LEU A 72 18.70 -6.68 5.45
N TYR A 73 19.09 -6.10 4.31
CA TYR A 73 18.20 -5.33 3.43
C TYR A 73 17.01 -6.19 2.96
N GLN A 74 17.29 -7.39 2.44
CA GLN A 74 16.24 -8.29 1.98
C GLN A 74 15.32 -8.77 3.11
N ARG A 75 15.87 -9.00 4.32
CA ARG A 75 15.08 -9.41 5.48
C ARG A 75 14.12 -8.31 5.90
N LEU A 76 14.57 -7.05 5.94
CA LEU A 76 13.73 -5.90 6.26
C LEU A 76 12.60 -5.71 5.26
N ILE A 77 12.88 -5.82 3.95
CA ILE A 77 11.85 -5.71 2.91
C ILE A 77 10.81 -6.84 3.02
N ARG A 78 11.26 -8.09 3.22
CA ARG A 78 10.34 -9.22 3.41
C ARG A 78 9.51 -9.06 4.67
N LEU A 79 10.10 -8.57 5.75
CA LEU A 79 9.42 -8.34 7.01
C LEU A 79 8.37 -7.22 6.87
N ASN A 80 8.68 -6.15 6.12
CA ASN A 80 7.71 -5.12 5.80
C ASN A 80 6.51 -5.67 5.03
N PHE A 81 6.76 -6.48 3.99
CA PHE A 81 5.67 -7.12 3.25
C PHE A 81 4.89 -8.13 4.12
N ALA A 82 5.56 -8.88 5.00
CA ALA A 82 4.90 -9.80 5.93
C ALA A 82 3.99 -9.06 6.91
N ILE A 83 4.42 -7.90 7.44
CA ILE A 83 3.58 -7.05 8.28
C ILE A 83 2.38 -6.54 7.48
N LEU A 84 2.57 -6.08 6.23
CA LEU A 84 1.47 -5.66 5.36
C LEU A 84 0.43 -6.78 5.18
N CYS A 85 0.89 -8.00 4.90
CA CYS A 85 0.01 -9.18 4.81
C CYS A 85 -0.70 -9.48 6.13
N PHE A 86 0.01 -9.42 7.26
CA PHE A 86 -0.55 -9.64 8.58
C PHE A 86 -1.65 -8.62 8.88
N THR A 87 -1.41 -7.34 8.63
CA THR A 87 -2.40 -6.26 8.82
C THR A 87 -3.61 -6.45 7.92
N PHE A 88 -3.41 -6.87 6.66
CA PHE A 88 -4.51 -7.17 5.75
C PHE A 88 -5.39 -8.31 6.27
N VAL A 89 -4.78 -9.43 6.72
CA VAL A 89 -5.52 -10.57 7.28
C VAL A 89 -6.23 -10.16 8.58
N LEU A 90 -5.57 -9.43 9.46
CA LEU A 90 -6.15 -8.94 10.71
C LEU A 90 -7.37 -8.03 10.45
N LEU A 91 -7.28 -7.12 9.48
CA LEU A 91 -8.38 -6.26 9.09
C LEU A 91 -9.54 -7.06 8.48
N PHE A 92 -9.24 -8.04 7.62
CA PHE A 92 -10.26 -8.96 7.08
C PHE A 92 -10.97 -9.74 8.19
N SER A 93 -10.22 -10.32 9.13
CA SER A 93 -10.78 -11.06 10.26
C SER A 93 -11.65 -10.18 11.16
N LEU A 94 -11.25 -8.93 11.43
CA LEU A 94 -12.02 -7.99 12.22
C LEU A 94 -13.34 -7.60 11.54
N VAL A 95 -13.31 -7.35 10.22
CA VAL A 95 -14.53 -7.10 9.45
C VAL A 95 -15.44 -8.33 9.47
N ALA A 96 -14.90 -9.53 9.28
CA ALA A 96 -15.69 -10.77 9.35
C ALA A 96 -16.32 -10.99 10.74
N LEU A 97 -15.59 -10.70 11.82
CA LEU A 97 -16.09 -10.77 13.19
C LEU A 97 -17.20 -9.74 13.46
N LEU A 98 -17.07 -8.53 12.91
CA LEU A 98 -18.11 -7.51 12.98
C LEU A 98 -19.39 -7.95 12.28
N LEU A 99 -19.25 -8.50 11.06
CA LEU A 99 -20.40 -8.95 10.27
C LEU A 99 -21.10 -10.17 10.88
N THR A 100 -20.37 -11.04 11.59
CA THR A 100 -20.94 -12.17 12.32
C THR A 100 -21.51 -11.79 13.69
N GLY A 101 -21.42 -10.51 14.09
CA GLY A 101 -21.90 -10.02 15.38
C GLY A 101 -21.05 -10.47 16.58
N ASN A 102 -19.91 -11.10 16.33
CA ASN A 102 -19.04 -11.66 17.38
C ASN A 102 -18.16 -10.60 18.05
N ILE A 103 -18.14 -9.36 17.56
CA ILE A 103 -17.34 -8.28 18.13
C ILE A 103 -18.14 -6.97 18.21
N HIS A 104 -17.97 -6.23 19.32
CA HIS A 104 -18.55 -4.91 19.51
C HIS A 104 -17.78 -3.84 18.73
N ARG A 105 -18.48 -2.78 18.30
CA ARG A 105 -17.88 -1.64 17.59
C ARG A 105 -16.78 -0.95 18.38
N ASP A 106 -16.87 -0.94 19.70
CA ASP A 106 -15.87 -0.33 20.57
C ASP A 106 -14.51 -1.03 20.48
N ALA A 107 -14.51 -2.36 20.33
CA ALA A 107 -13.29 -3.13 20.15
C ALA A 107 -12.59 -2.79 18.82
N LEU A 108 -13.35 -2.54 17.75
CA LEU A 108 -12.78 -2.03 16.49
C LEU A 108 -12.14 -0.66 16.66
N MET A 109 -12.79 0.22 17.41
CA MET A 109 -12.27 1.57 17.67
C MET A 109 -10.93 1.50 18.41
N TRP A 110 -10.80 0.63 19.42
CA TRP A 110 -9.53 0.40 20.12
C TRP A 110 -8.44 -0.17 19.21
N VAL A 111 -8.77 -1.10 18.31
CA VAL A 111 -7.81 -1.63 17.34
C VAL A 111 -7.30 -0.52 16.40
N ILE A 112 -8.16 0.39 15.97
CA ILE A 112 -7.76 1.52 15.13
C ILE A 112 -6.85 2.48 15.90
N ILE A 113 -7.20 2.80 17.16
CA ILE A 113 -6.41 3.71 17.99
C ILE A 113 -5.03 3.13 18.32
N LEU A 114 -4.95 1.84 18.63
CA LEU A 114 -3.69 1.17 18.96
C LEU A 114 -2.87 0.83 17.71
N GLY A 115 -3.53 0.43 16.62
CA GLY A 115 -2.89 -0.01 15.38
C GLY A 115 -2.54 1.12 14.41
N GLY A 116 -3.25 2.25 14.46
CA GLY A 116 -3.05 3.41 13.59
C GLY A 116 -1.65 4.04 13.71
N PRO A 117 -1.20 4.43 14.92
CA PRO A 117 0.10 5.07 15.09
C PRO A 117 1.28 4.20 14.64
N PRO A 118 1.36 2.90 14.99
CA PRO A 118 2.39 2.00 14.46
C PRO A 118 2.34 1.89 12.93
N SER A 119 1.15 1.84 12.33
CA SER A 119 0.99 1.72 10.88
C SER A 119 1.54 2.91 10.11
N VAL A 120 1.48 4.11 10.71
CA VAL A 120 2.04 5.34 10.11
C VAL A 120 3.53 5.48 10.39
N LEU A 121 4.00 5.12 11.60
CA LEU A 121 5.40 5.30 11.99
C LEU A 121 6.34 4.23 11.41
N TRP A 122 5.82 3.00 11.23
CA TRP A 122 6.59 1.86 10.76
C TRP A 122 7.26 2.10 9.38
N PRO A 123 6.57 2.62 8.36
CA PRO A 123 7.18 2.93 7.06
C PRO A 123 8.32 3.94 7.16
N PHE A 124 8.18 4.99 7.99
CA PHE A 124 9.23 6.00 8.17
C PHE A 124 10.47 5.42 8.84
N TRP A 125 10.27 4.59 9.87
CA TRP A 125 11.37 3.92 10.54
C TRP A 125 12.10 2.96 9.60
N LEU A 126 11.34 2.20 8.80
CA LEU A 126 11.89 1.28 7.82
C LEU A 126 12.69 2.02 6.73
N ASP A 127 12.13 3.10 6.16
CA ASP A 127 12.80 3.94 5.15
C ASP A 127 14.15 4.45 5.68
N ARG A 128 14.20 4.89 6.95
CA ARG A 128 15.43 5.33 7.59
C ARG A 128 16.44 4.20 7.74
N LYS A 129 16.00 3.01 8.18
CA LYS A 129 16.88 1.84 8.32
C LYS A 129 17.39 1.32 6.98
N LEU A 130 16.57 1.36 5.93
CA LEU A 130 16.98 0.96 4.59
C LEU A 130 17.95 1.94 3.96
N LEU A 131 17.83 3.26 4.25
CA LEU A 131 18.81 4.28 3.87
C LEU A 131 20.16 4.13 4.60
N GLU A 132 20.15 3.74 5.87
CA GLU A 132 21.38 3.46 6.63
C GLU A 132 22.16 2.27 6.04
N ILE A 133 21.47 1.28 5.48
CA ILE A 133 22.07 0.08 4.88
C ILE A 133 22.43 0.30 3.40
N ASP A 134 21.62 1.05 2.66
CA ASP A 134 21.80 1.34 1.24
C ASP A 134 21.53 2.84 1.00
N SER A 135 22.60 3.61 0.81
CA SER A 135 22.51 5.05 0.52
C SER A 135 21.79 5.35 -0.80
N GLU A 136 21.74 4.38 -1.72
CA GLU A 136 20.99 4.45 -2.98
C GLU A 136 19.55 3.96 -2.83
N HIS A 137 19.07 3.66 -1.61
CA HIS A 137 17.70 3.26 -1.40
C HIS A 137 16.72 4.36 -1.83
N VAL A 138 15.69 3.93 -2.55
CA VAL A 138 14.58 4.77 -2.98
C VAL A 138 13.48 4.67 -1.94
N THR A 139 13.36 5.70 -1.10
CA THR A 139 12.35 5.80 -0.06
C THR A 139 10.96 6.08 -0.64
N SER A 140 9.96 5.78 0.18
CA SER A 140 8.54 6.03 -0.08
C SER A 140 8.28 7.52 -0.40
N SER A 141 8.98 8.42 0.31
CA SER A 141 8.88 9.87 0.13
C SER A 141 9.47 10.35 -1.20
N MET A 142 10.57 9.77 -1.66
CA MET A 142 11.17 10.09 -2.96
C MET A 142 10.28 9.62 -4.12
N LEU A 143 9.69 8.44 -4.00
CA LEU A 143 8.68 7.94 -4.93
C LEU A 143 7.45 8.85 -5.00
N ALA A 144 6.95 9.32 -3.86
CA ALA A 144 5.83 10.24 -3.80
C ALA A 144 6.16 11.60 -4.44
N LYS A 145 7.36 12.14 -4.17
CA LYS A 145 7.83 13.41 -4.74
C LYS A 145 8.05 13.31 -6.25
N ALA A 146 8.63 12.22 -6.74
CA ALA A 146 8.83 11.97 -8.17
C ALA A 146 7.50 11.86 -8.93
N ASN A 147 6.50 11.17 -8.35
CA ASN A 147 5.16 11.13 -8.93
C ASN A 147 4.51 12.52 -8.97
N ARG A 148 4.61 13.31 -7.89
CA ARG A 148 4.06 14.69 -7.86
C ARG A 148 4.72 15.60 -8.88
N ALA A 149 6.04 15.55 -9.01
CA ALA A 149 6.77 16.35 -9.98
C ALA A 149 6.36 16.01 -11.42
N LYS A 150 6.19 14.71 -11.71
CA LYS A 150 5.75 14.25 -13.04
C LYS A 150 4.30 14.62 -13.33
N SER A 151 3.40 14.52 -12.36
CA SER A 151 2.02 14.98 -12.50
C SER A 151 1.94 16.49 -12.71
N LYS A 152 2.78 17.27 -12.02
CA LYS A 152 2.85 18.72 -12.21
C LYS A 152 3.30 19.07 -13.63
N HIS A 153 4.37 18.45 -14.12
CA HIS A 153 4.86 18.66 -15.49
C HIS A 153 3.81 18.32 -16.56
N GLN A 154 3.04 17.24 -16.36
CA GLN A 154 1.95 16.90 -17.28
C GLN A 154 0.77 17.88 -17.24
N LEU A 155 0.56 18.58 -16.12
CA LEU A 155 -0.48 19.59 -16.01
C LEU A 155 -0.02 20.91 -16.64
N ASP A 156 1.24 21.28 -16.43
CA ASP A 156 1.85 22.46 -17.04
C ASP A 156 1.85 22.33 -18.59
N GLU A 157 2.13 21.13 -19.14
CA GLU A 157 2.03 20.82 -20.58
C GLU A 157 0.60 20.86 -21.17
N ILE A 158 -0.45 20.76 -20.35
CA ILE A 158 -1.86 20.84 -20.80
C ILE A 158 -2.36 22.29 -20.76
N GLN A 159 -1.66 23.17 -20.03
CA GLN A 159 -2.00 24.59 -19.88
C GLN A 159 -1.30 25.51 -20.90
N GLU A 160 -0.33 24.98 -21.68
CA GLU A 160 0.22 25.59 -22.90
C GLU A 160 -0.58 25.19 -24.15
#